data_AF-A0A7M2VBY0-F1
#
_entry.id   AF-A0A7M2VBY0-F1
#
_cell.length_a   1.000
_cell.length_b   1.000
_cell.length_c   1.000
_cell.angle_alpha   90.00
_cell.angle_beta   90.00
_cell.angle_gamma   90.00
#
_symmetry.space_group_name_H-M   'P 1'
#
loop_
_entity.id
_entity.type
_entity.pdbx_description
1 polymer ?
#
loop_
_entity_poly.entity_id
_entity_poly.type
_entity_poly.pdbx_seq_one_letter_code
_entity_poly.pdbx_strand_id
1 'polypeptide(L)'
;MKVVKVVKEQVISTVISGIICIVATVGLFHFTSQPIRSADVREKLVEMARACIQQQFATHLYSVAFDSVASESLDLSTSNSVVVYGRAVSTNGASSRFLMIFEPSGQSLIDKVVGRPGFYDIGYWAIIPDAGDDEVVASSVSIEDLDKDGNKDILVRLKSTYADGVSKGLLILKKDIHDVWHLMGLPSMTKIMYSIAAGQSPQPEGLHPSLSAIQWFSNDKKLKPKSDIKQYLNWKIDEYNWQVTDTTGNHSVWMFRNGTKIKMFENGQAGYKHFGVLVNIDDDEAIQGSHHLMVSFFKIENNSLVPDPNWNWAHPMFSIGLEDSQEVELSEMQEAGLQAHVSGSSVFGLTEFGKMDSD
;
A
#
# COMPACT_ATOMS: atom_id res chain seq x y z
N MET A 1 69.61 23.68 37.89
CA MET A 1 68.89 22.44 38.29
C MET A 1 67.37 22.61 38.51
N LYS A 2 66.84 23.77 38.96
CA LYS A 2 65.38 23.94 39.19
C LYS A 2 64.52 23.99 37.92
N VAL A 3 64.98 24.64 36.84
CA VAL A 3 64.22 24.80 35.59
C VAL A 3 63.98 23.46 34.87
N VAL A 4 65.00 22.59 34.85
CA VAL A 4 64.90 21.25 34.21
C VAL A 4 63.86 20.36 34.89
N LYS A 5 63.66 20.51 36.21
CA LYS A 5 62.69 19.71 36.98
C LYS A 5 61.25 20.13 36.66
N VAL A 6 61.01 21.45 36.56
CA VAL A 6 59.71 22.04 36.20
C VAL A 6 59.32 21.68 34.76
N VAL A 7 60.26 21.75 33.81
CA VAL A 7 60.02 21.34 32.41
C VAL A 7 59.68 19.85 32.33
N LYS A 8 60.35 19.00 33.12
CA LYS A 8 60.05 17.55 33.15
C LYS A 8 58.66 17.26 33.71
N GLU A 9 58.25 17.93 34.79
CA GLU A 9 56.92 17.79 35.39
C GLU A 9 55.81 18.29 34.46
N GLN A 10 56.04 19.40 33.74
CA GLN A 10 55.10 19.89 32.72
C GLN A 10 54.97 18.93 31.55
N VAL A 11 56.08 18.39 31.02
CA VAL A 11 56.03 17.42 29.92
C VAL A 11 55.31 16.14 30.33
N ILE A 12 55.57 15.63 31.55
CA ILE A 12 54.89 14.44 32.08
C ILE A 12 53.38 14.71 32.26
N SER A 13 53.01 15.87 32.81
CA SER A 13 51.60 16.27 32.97
C SER A 13 50.87 16.37 31.62
N THR A 14 51.50 16.96 30.61
CA THR A 14 50.94 17.06 29.25
C THR A 14 50.79 15.70 28.59
N VAL A 15 51.76 14.80 28.77
CA VAL A 15 51.69 13.43 28.25
C VAL A 15 50.58 12.63 28.93
N ILE A 16 50.46 12.72 30.26
CA ILE A 16 49.40 12.05 31.01
C ILE A 16 48.02 12.60 30.62
N SER A 17 47.88 13.92 30.50
CA SER A 17 46.64 14.56 30.05
C SER A 17 46.28 14.13 28.62
N GLY A 18 47.26 14.05 27.72
CA GLY A 18 47.08 13.55 26.36
C GLY A 18 46.60 12.08 26.33
N ILE A 19 47.20 11.22 27.15
CA ILE A 19 46.80 9.81 27.27
C ILE A 19 45.38 9.71 27.84
N ILE A 20 45.04 10.46 28.89
CA ILE A 20 43.70 10.45 29.48
C ILE A 20 42.67 10.93 28.46
N CYS A 21 42.97 11.97 27.68
CA CYS A 21 42.09 12.50 26.64
C CYS A 21 41.86 11.46 25.52
N ILE A 22 42.91 10.76 25.08
CA ILE A 22 42.79 9.66 24.11
C ILE A 22 41.93 8.52 24.68
N VAL A 23 42.20 8.07 25.91
CA VAL A 23 41.45 6.98 26.55
C VAL A 23 39.98 7.37 26.76
N ALA A 24 39.70 8.61 27.18
CA ALA A 24 38.33 9.11 27.33
C ALA A 24 37.62 9.19 25.97
N THR A 25 38.31 9.65 24.92
CA THR A 25 37.72 9.77 23.57
C THR A 25 37.47 8.41 22.95
N VAL A 26 38.42 7.48 23.05
CA VAL A 26 38.28 6.08 22.58
C VAL A 26 37.24 5.33 23.41
N GLY A 27 37.17 5.57 24.72
CA GLY A 27 36.16 5.02 25.60
C GLY A 27 34.75 5.52 25.23
N LEU A 28 34.55 6.83 25.12
CA LEU A 28 33.30 7.42 24.65
C LEU A 28 32.92 6.89 23.26
N PHE A 29 33.89 6.80 22.36
CA PHE A 29 33.67 6.23 21.03
C PHE A 29 33.20 4.78 21.12
N HIS A 30 33.91 3.92 21.87
CA HIS A 30 33.57 2.51 22.03
C HIS A 30 32.21 2.28 22.70
N PHE A 31 31.84 3.10 23.70
CA PHE A 31 30.54 3.02 24.36
C PHE A 31 29.40 3.59 23.50
N THR A 32 29.66 4.59 22.64
CA THR A 32 28.65 5.18 21.75
C THR A 32 28.56 4.49 20.38
N SER A 33 29.51 3.64 20.03
CA SER A 33 29.56 2.90 18.75
C SER A 33 29.16 1.43 18.87
N GLN A 34 28.68 0.98 20.05
CA GLN A 34 28.19 -0.39 20.16
C GLN A 34 26.98 -0.59 19.23
N PRO A 35 27.00 -1.62 18.37
CA PRO A 35 25.88 -1.91 17.49
C PRO A 35 24.65 -2.20 18.35
N ILE A 36 23.59 -1.40 18.18
CA ILE A 36 22.31 -1.64 18.85
C ILE A 36 21.78 -3.00 18.37
N ARG A 37 21.33 -3.83 19.31
CA ARG A 37 20.76 -5.13 18.98
C ARG A 37 19.40 -4.91 18.31
N SER A 38 19.02 -5.76 17.37
CA SER A 38 17.71 -5.67 16.70
C SER A 38 16.52 -5.65 17.66
N ALA A 39 16.65 -6.28 18.83
CA ALA A 39 15.66 -6.24 19.90
C ALA A 39 15.44 -4.84 20.48
N ASP A 40 16.53 -4.09 20.71
CA ASP A 40 16.49 -2.75 21.30
C ASP A 40 15.87 -1.74 20.30
N VAL A 41 16.17 -1.89 19.00
CA VAL A 41 15.51 -1.10 17.94
C VAL A 41 14.01 -1.39 17.92
N ARG A 42 13.62 -2.67 17.93
CA ARG A 42 12.20 -3.06 17.94
C ARG A 42 11.46 -2.50 19.15
N GLU A 43 12.05 -2.59 20.34
CA GLU A 43 11.47 -2.04 21.57
C GLU A 43 11.24 -0.53 21.42
N LYS A 44 12.23 0.19 20.88
CA LYS A 44 12.11 1.64 20.68
C LYS A 44 11.00 2.01 19.68
N LEU A 45 10.90 1.29 18.57
CA LEU A 45 9.82 1.51 17.60
C LEU A 45 8.44 1.24 18.22
N VAL A 46 8.32 0.22 19.08
CA VAL A 46 7.07 -0.07 19.80
C VAL A 46 6.72 1.05 20.79
N GLU A 47 7.70 1.61 21.50
CA GLU A 47 7.48 2.77 22.37
C GLU A 47 6.96 3.98 21.58
N MET A 48 7.58 4.26 20.44
CA MET A 48 7.17 5.37 19.55
C MET A 48 5.76 5.17 19.02
N ALA A 49 5.45 3.96 18.54
CA ALA A 49 4.11 3.60 18.07
C ALA A 49 3.07 3.78 19.18
N ARG A 50 3.38 3.29 20.38
CA ARG A 50 2.52 3.43 21.55
C ARG A 50 2.25 4.90 21.88
N ALA A 51 3.29 5.73 21.95
CA ALA A 51 3.15 7.15 22.26
C ALA A 51 2.28 7.87 21.21
N CYS A 52 2.51 7.59 19.92
CA CYS A 52 1.73 8.14 18.82
C CYS A 52 0.24 7.78 18.94
N ILE A 53 -0.10 6.49 19.07
CA ILE A 53 -1.49 6.04 19.14
C ILE A 53 -2.20 6.57 20.39
N GLN A 54 -1.51 6.59 21.55
CA GLN A 54 -2.06 7.17 22.78
C GLN A 54 -2.41 8.65 22.62
N GLN A 55 -1.55 9.40 21.91
CA GLN A 55 -1.79 10.80 21.61
C GLN A 55 -3.01 10.97 20.69
N GLN A 56 -3.13 10.17 19.63
CA GLN A 56 -4.21 10.33 18.65
C GLN A 56 -5.59 9.94 19.20
N PHE A 57 -5.69 8.91 20.03
CA PHE A 57 -6.97 8.49 20.60
C PHE A 57 -7.26 9.02 22.00
N ALA A 58 -6.34 9.80 22.59
CA ALA A 58 -6.42 10.24 23.98
C ALA A 58 -6.76 9.09 24.95
N THR A 59 -6.19 7.90 24.70
CA THR A 59 -6.50 6.66 25.41
C THR A 59 -5.24 6.01 25.95
N HIS A 60 -5.38 5.27 27.05
CA HIS A 60 -4.29 4.44 27.55
C HIS A 60 -4.30 3.10 26.83
N LEU A 61 -3.13 2.71 26.33
CA LEU A 61 -2.91 1.42 25.68
C LEU A 61 -2.42 0.39 26.68
N TYR A 62 -3.11 -0.75 26.73
CA TYR A 62 -2.69 -1.93 27.46
C TYR A 62 -1.57 -2.66 26.71
N SER A 63 -1.70 -2.80 25.39
CA SER A 63 -0.70 -3.49 24.58
C SER A 63 -0.54 -2.87 23.18
N VAL A 64 0.66 -2.99 22.64
CA VAL A 64 1.01 -2.65 21.25
C VAL A 64 1.90 -3.77 20.75
N ALA A 65 1.56 -4.38 19.63
CA ALA A 65 2.31 -5.47 19.02
C ALA A 65 2.43 -5.27 17.52
N PHE A 66 3.58 -5.67 16.97
CA PHE A 66 3.84 -5.62 15.53
C PHE A 66 3.55 -6.99 14.94
N ASP A 67 2.63 -7.04 13.98
CA ASP A 67 2.21 -8.25 13.29
C ASP A 67 3.10 -8.52 12.07
N SER A 68 3.48 -7.46 11.35
CA SER A 68 4.38 -7.52 10.20
C SER A 68 5.37 -6.36 10.24
N VAL A 69 6.62 -6.65 9.87
CA VAL A 69 7.70 -5.66 9.77
C VAL A 69 8.43 -5.88 8.44
N ALA A 70 8.51 -4.82 7.63
CA ALA A 70 9.32 -4.78 6.42
C ALA A 70 10.34 -3.63 6.53
N SER A 71 11.51 -3.77 5.95
CA SER A 71 12.51 -2.70 5.96
C SER A 71 13.25 -2.61 4.64
N GLU A 72 13.23 -1.41 4.06
CA GLU A 72 13.82 -1.14 2.75
C GLU A 72 14.05 0.37 2.56
N SER A 73 14.97 0.74 1.66
CA SER A 73 15.13 2.12 1.19
C SER A 73 13.92 2.51 0.34
N LEU A 74 13.20 3.56 0.73
CA LEU A 74 11.97 4.00 0.06
C LEU A 74 12.23 5.02 -1.06
N ASP A 75 13.29 5.80 -0.92
CA ASP A 75 13.81 6.69 -1.97
C ASP A 75 15.33 6.49 -2.10
N LEU A 76 15.93 7.06 -3.15
CA LEU A 76 17.37 6.93 -3.44
C LEU A 76 18.27 7.59 -2.37
N SER A 77 17.71 8.41 -1.50
CA SER A 77 18.42 9.27 -0.56
C SER A 77 18.36 8.80 0.90
N THR A 78 17.35 7.97 1.21
CA THR A 78 17.08 7.44 2.55
C THR A 78 17.90 6.19 2.82
N SER A 79 18.23 5.98 4.10
CA SER A 79 18.63 4.65 4.57
C SER A 79 17.37 3.74 4.63
N ASN A 80 17.51 2.50 5.07
CA ASN A 80 16.36 1.61 5.23
C ASN A 80 15.31 2.20 6.18
N SER A 81 14.14 2.56 5.65
CA SER A 81 12.92 2.83 6.42
C SER A 81 12.35 1.53 6.97
N VAL A 82 11.56 1.60 8.04
CA VAL A 82 10.88 0.45 8.63
C VAL A 82 9.39 0.65 8.53
N VAL A 83 8.71 -0.24 7.81
CA VAL A 83 7.27 -0.27 7.67
C VAL A 83 6.71 -1.31 8.63
N VAL A 84 5.80 -0.89 9.49
CA VAL A 84 5.20 -1.74 10.51
C VAL A 84 3.69 -1.76 10.32
N TYR A 85 3.12 -2.96 10.27
CA TYR A 85 1.70 -3.18 10.50
C TYR A 85 1.53 -3.89 11.84
N GLY A 86 0.61 -3.40 12.67
CA GLY A 86 0.42 -3.94 14.01
C GLY A 86 -0.95 -3.68 14.61
N ARG A 87 -1.09 -4.08 15.87
CA ARG A 87 -2.29 -3.89 16.67
C ARG A 87 -2.00 -3.12 17.95
N ALA A 88 -2.96 -2.32 18.36
CA ALA A 88 -2.98 -1.67 19.65
C ALA A 88 -4.29 -2.00 20.36
N VAL A 89 -4.20 -2.34 21.64
CA VAL A 89 -5.38 -2.63 22.48
C VAL A 89 -5.39 -1.63 23.62
N SER A 90 -6.47 -0.87 23.74
CA SER A 90 -6.69 0.07 24.83
C SER A 90 -7.09 -0.63 26.12
N THR A 91 -6.96 0.08 27.25
CA THR A 91 -7.30 -0.45 28.57
C THR A 91 -8.79 -0.79 28.74
N ASN A 92 -9.67 -0.20 27.93
CA ASN A 92 -11.10 -0.53 27.88
C ASN A 92 -11.42 -1.73 26.95
N GLY A 93 -10.42 -2.35 26.34
CA GLY A 93 -10.56 -3.51 25.47
C GLY A 93 -10.84 -3.20 24.00
N ALA A 94 -10.92 -1.92 23.60
CA ALA A 94 -11.00 -1.59 22.17
C ALA A 94 -9.68 -1.94 21.46
N SER A 95 -9.79 -2.50 20.26
CA SER A 95 -8.67 -2.90 19.43
C SER A 95 -8.62 -2.04 18.19
N SER A 96 -7.42 -1.62 17.81
CA SER A 96 -7.17 -0.88 16.58
C SER A 96 -6.02 -1.51 15.83
N ARG A 97 -6.07 -1.46 14.50
CA ARG A 97 -4.91 -1.77 13.66
C ARG A 97 -4.21 -0.49 13.29
N PHE A 98 -2.90 -0.57 13.13
CA PHE A 98 -2.13 0.57 12.69
C PHE A 98 -1.07 0.17 11.67
N LEU A 99 -0.74 1.14 10.84
CA LEU A 99 0.40 1.13 9.94
C LEU A 99 1.27 2.33 10.29
N MET A 100 2.58 2.12 10.40
CA MET A 100 3.54 3.20 10.63
C MET A 100 4.75 3.04 9.73
N ILE A 101 5.23 4.16 9.22
CA ILE A 101 6.48 4.26 8.48
C ILE A 101 7.46 5.02 9.36
N PHE A 102 8.50 4.32 9.76
CA PHE A 102 9.62 4.86 10.51
C PHE A 102 10.72 5.22 9.53
N GLU A 103 11.07 6.49 9.47
CA GLU A 103 12.11 7.01 8.58
C GLU A 103 13.34 7.41 9.39
N PRO A 104 14.57 7.20 8.88
CA PRO A 104 15.78 7.55 9.62
C PRO A 104 15.82 9.05 9.93
N SER A 105 15.92 9.44 11.21
CA SER A 105 16.13 10.84 11.58
C SER A 105 17.62 11.20 11.60
N GLY A 106 17.97 12.32 10.96
CA GLY A 106 19.17 13.10 11.27
C GLY A 106 20.54 12.43 11.16
N GLN A 107 20.71 11.28 10.49
CA GLN A 107 22.03 10.65 10.37
C GLN A 107 22.93 11.46 9.44
N SER A 108 23.94 12.13 10.00
CA SER A 108 25.01 12.73 9.20
C SER A 108 25.82 11.62 8.49
N LEU A 109 26.51 11.95 7.39
CA LEU A 109 27.44 11.03 6.72
C LEU A 109 28.47 10.43 7.69
N ILE A 110 28.87 11.20 8.71
CA ILE A 110 29.78 10.74 9.77
C ILE A 110 29.06 9.67 10.59
N ASP A 111 27.83 9.90 11.06
CA ASP A 111 27.06 8.93 11.83
C ASP A 111 26.88 7.60 11.09
N LYS A 112 26.69 7.63 9.76
CA LYS A 112 26.66 6.44 8.89
C LYS A 112 28.00 5.68 8.89
N VAL A 113 29.13 6.40 8.83
CA VAL A 113 30.48 5.81 8.84
C VAL A 113 30.87 5.27 10.22
N VAL A 114 30.43 5.93 11.30
CA VAL A 114 30.72 5.49 12.68
C VAL A 114 29.74 4.41 13.18
N GLY A 115 28.71 4.08 12.40
CA GLY A 115 27.64 3.17 12.81
C GLY A 115 26.80 3.73 13.96
N ARG A 116 26.69 5.07 14.07
CA ARG A 116 25.85 5.71 15.08
C ARG A 116 24.38 5.57 14.67
N PRO A 117 23.54 4.95 15.51
CA PRO A 117 22.13 4.82 15.23
C PRO A 117 21.45 6.19 15.42
N GLY A 118 21.03 6.80 14.30
CA GLY A 118 20.01 7.84 14.29
C GLY A 118 18.66 7.18 14.48
N PHE A 119 18.02 7.45 15.61
CA PHE A 119 16.74 6.88 16.01
C PHE A 119 15.68 7.32 15.03
N TYR A 120 14.97 6.38 14.43
CA TYR A 120 13.91 6.67 13.48
C TYR A 120 12.92 7.73 14.01
N ASP A 121 12.37 8.54 13.11
CA ASP A 121 11.17 9.34 13.35
C ASP A 121 9.96 8.66 12.69
N ILE A 122 8.75 8.99 13.15
CA ILE A 122 7.53 8.55 12.47
C ILE A 122 7.33 9.48 11.27
N GLY A 123 7.67 9.01 10.07
CA GLY A 123 7.42 9.72 8.82
C GLY A 123 5.94 9.67 8.43
N TYR A 124 5.24 8.59 8.80
CA TYR A 124 3.81 8.43 8.55
C TYR A 124 3.15 7.48 9.55
N TRP A 125 1.87 7.71 9.83
CA TRP A 125 1.02 6.80 10.58
C TRP A 125 -0.39 6.77 10.01
N ALA A 126 -1.02 5.60 10.05
CA ALA A 126 -2.43 5.39 9.76
C ALA A 126 -3.01 4.38 10.77
N ILE A 127 -4.26 4.58 11.17
CA ILE A 127 -4.92 3.79 12.18
C ILE A 127 -6.34 3.43 11.73
N ILE A 128 -6.68 2.14 11.83
CA ILE A 128 -8.02 1.61 11.63
C ILE A 128 -8.61 1.36 13.03
N PRO A 129 -9.47 2.25 13.54
CA PRO A 129 -10.10 2.08 14.83
C PRO A 129 -11.07 0.90 14.81
N ASP A 130 -11.33 0.35 16.01
CA ASP A 130 -12.31 -0.70 16.26
C ASP A 130 -12.14 -1.96 15.40
N ALA A 131 -10.93 -2.21 14.91
CA ALA A 131 -10.56 -3.42 14.19
C ALA A 131 -10.02 -4.46 15.17
N GLY A 132 -10.84 -5.48 15.45
CA GLY A 132 -10.55 -6.60 16.34
C GLY A 132 -9.36 -7.48 15.93
N ASP A 133 -9.07 -8.47 16.78
CA ASP A 133 -7.89 -9.35 16.67
C ASP A 133 -7.85 -10.23 15.41
N ASP A 134 -9.00 -10.48 14.76
CA ASP A 134 -9.09 -11.24 13.51
C ASP A 134 -9.78 -10.46 12.37
N GLU A 135 -10.16 -9.20 12.63
CA GLU A 135 -11.02 -8.45 11.73
C GLU A 135 -10.26 -7.82 10.58
N VAL A 136 -9.08 -7.24 10.77
CA VAL A 136 -8.28 -6.72 9.65
C VAL A 136 -6.81 -7.02 9.93
N VAL A 137 -6.20 -7.88 9.12
CA VAL A 137 -4.80 -8.27 9.25
C VAL A 137 -4.05 -8.09 7.94
N ALA A 138 -2.78 -7.72 8.02
CA ALA A 138 -1.90 -7.71 6.85
C ALA A 138 -1.53 -9.14 6.47
N SER A 139 -1.93 -9.56 5.27
CA SER A 139 -1.52 -10.83 4.66
C SER A 139 -0.10 -10.74 4.07
N SER A 140 0.28 -9.58 3.55
CA SER A 140 1.64 -9.29 3.09
C SER A 140 1.89 -7.78 3.04
N VAL A 141 3.15 -7.40 3.17
CA VAL A 141 3.66 -6.05 2.89
C VAL A 141 4.74 -6.19 1.81
N SER A 142 4.58 -5.48 0.69
CA SER A 142 5.57 -5.43 -0.39
C SER A 142 5.92 -3.97 -0.71
N ILE A 143 7.17 -3.74 -1.09
CA ILE A 143 7.70 -2.41 -1.37
C ILE A 143 8.22 -2.43 -2.79
N GLU A 144 7.58 -1.69 -3.69
CA GLU A 144 7.88 -1.69 -5.11
C GLU A 144 7.58 -0.31 -5.72
N ASP A 145 8.32 0.07 -6.74
CA ASP A 145 7.98 1.23 -7.57
C ASP A 145 6.80 0.86 -8.49
N LEU A 146 5.62 1.44 -8.23
CA LEU A 146 4.36 1.07 -8.91
C LEU A 146 4.13 1.88 -10.18
N ASP A 147 4.47 3.17 -10.16
CA ASP A 147 4.27 4.10 -11.27
C ASP A 147 5.56 4.40 -12.05
N LYS A 148 6.67 3.78 -11.67
CA LYS A 148 8.00 3.88 -12.30
C LYS A 148 8.60 5.28 -12.20
N ASP A 149 8.32 5.99 -11.11
CA ASP A 149 8.91 7.31 -10.84
C ASP A 149 10.30 7.24 -10.17
N GLY A 150 10.77 6.03 -9.84
CA GLY A 150 12.05 5.76 -9.17
C GLY A 150 11.96 5.73 -7.64
N ASN A 151 10.85 6.17 -7.05
CA ASN A 151 10.55 6.02 -5.63
C ASN A 151 9.75 4.72 -5.41
N LYS A 152 9.91 4.12 -4.23
CA LYS A 152 9.16 2.90 -3.91
C LYS A 152 7.90 3.25 -3.15
N ASP A 153 6.83 2.59 -3.55
CA ASP A 153 5.54 2.63 -2.88
C ASP A 153 5.38 1.40 -1.98
N ILE A 154 4.55 1.53 -0.96
CA ILE A 154 4.28 0.46 0.00
C ILE A 154 2.89 -0.11 -0.28
N LEU A 155 2.84 -1.41 -0.52
CA LEU A 155 1.62 -2.17 -0.76
C LEU A 155 1.32 -3.07 0.44
N VAL A 156 0.16 -2.90 1.06
CA VAL A 156 -0.30 -3.74 2.17
C VAL A 156 -1.56 -4.49 1.73
N ARG A 157 -1.47 -5.81 1.61
CA ARG A 157 -2.62 -6.66 1.29
C ARG A 157 -3.36 -7.02 2.56
N LEU A 158 -4.61 -6.60 2.67
CA LEU A 158 -5.44 -6.84 3.86
C LEU A 158 -6.29 -8.10 3.69
N LYS A 159 -6.47 -8.83 4.79
CA LYS A 159 -7.40 -9.95 4.92
C LYS A 159 -8.23 -9.75 6.18
N SER A 160 -9.51 -10.07 6.09
CA SER A 160 -10.47 -10.05 7.19
C SER A 160 -11.17 -11.39 7.25
N THR A 161 -11.25 -12.03 8.41
CA THR A 161 -11.91 -13.34 8.54
C THR A 161 -13.13 -13.21 9.45
N TYR A 162 -14.27 -13.66 8.95
CA TYR A 162 -15.54 -13.71 9.66
C TYR A 162 -16.02 -15.16 9.77
N ALA A 163 -17.04 -15.39 10.59
CA ALA A 163 -17.63 -16.73 10.74
C ALA A 163 -18.18 -17.30 9.43
N ASP A 164 -18.62 -16.44 8.53
CA ASP A 164 -19.32 -16.73 7.27
C ASP A 164 -18.47 -16.46 6.01
N GLY A 165 -17.23 -15.98 6.14
CA GLY A 165 -16.43 -15.67 4.96
C GLY A 165 -15.12 -14.93 5.21
N VAL A 166 -14.43 -14.60 4.13
CA VAL A 166 -13.17 -13.85 4.14
C VAL A 166 -13.29 -12.64 3.23
N SER A 167 -12.89 -11.46 3.71
CA SER A 167 -12.74 -10.26 2.89
C SER A 167 -11.28 -9.98 2.56
N LYS A 168 -11.03 -9.41 1.39
CA LYS A 168 -9.70 -8.95 0.96
C LYS A 168 -9.74 -7.48 0.60
N GLY A 169 -8.63 -6.80 0.83
CA GLY A 169 -8.44 -5.39 0.50
C GLY A 169 -7.00 -5.05 0.19
N LEU A 170 -6.78 -3.78 -0.12
CA LEU A 170 -5.47 -3.25 -0.48
C LEU A 170 -5.31 -1.85 0.11
N LEU A 171 -4.16 -1.59 0.72
CA LEU A 171 -3.67 -0.25 0.99
C LEU A 171 -2.43 0.00 0.14
N ILE A 172 -2.32 1.20 -0.41
CA ILE A 172 -1.13 1.68 -1.10
C ILE A 172 -0.71 2.98 -0.43
N LEU A 173 0.59 3.10 -0.12
CA LEU A 173 1.18 4.34 0.36
C LEU A 173 2.23 4.78 -0.63
N LYS A 174 2.09 6.04 -1.06
CA LYS A 174 2.97 6.67 -2.03
C LYS A 174 3.42 8.03 -1.51
N LYS A 175 4.69 8.37 -1.70
CA LYS A 175 5.16 9.76 -1.52
C LYS A 175 4.87 10.56 -2.77
N ASP A 176 4.38 11.79 -2.60
CA ASP A 176 4.32 12.74 -3.70
C ASP A 176 5.66 13.46 -3.91
N ILE A 177 5.69 14.37 -4.89
CA ILE A 177 6.86 15.19 -5.24
C ILE A 177 7.33 16.14 -4.11
N HIS A 178 6.55 16.30 -3.04
CA HIS A 178 6.86 17.13 -1.89
C HIS A 178 7.23 16.30 -0.65
N ASP A 179 7.56 15.02 -0.84
CA ASP A 179 7.87 14.04 0.21
C ASP A 179 6.70 13.78 1.19
N VAL A 180 5.47 14.05 0.77
CA VAL A 180 4.27 13.79 1.59
C VAL A 180 3.70 12.42 1.27
N TRP A 181 3.47 11.61 2.31
CA TRP A 181 2.82 10.31 2.20
C TRP A 181 1.31 10.44 1.97
N HIS A 182 0.80 9.70 0.98
CA HIS A 182 -0.62 9.59 0.65
C HIS A 182 -1.06 8.14 0.79
N LEU A 183 -2.17 7.92 1.50
CA LEU A 183 -2.81 6.61 1.63
C LEU A 183 -3.96 6.46 0.65
N MET A 184 -3.92 5.35 -0.08
CA MET A 184 -4.96 4.95 -1.02
C MET A 184 -5.51 3.59 -0.63
N GLY A 185 -6.83 3.43 -0.74
CA GLY A 185 -7.51 2.14 -0.64
C GLY A 185 -8.26 1.81 -1.92
N LEU A 186 -8.69 0.56 -2.07
CA LEU A 186 -9.60 0.20 -3.17
C LEU A 186 -10.88 1.03 -3.08
N PRO A 187 -11.39 1.57 -4.19
CA PRO A 187 -12.65 2.32 -4.19
C PRO A 187 -13.85 1.37 -4.07
N SER A 188 -15.02 1.92 -3.71
CA SER A 188 -16.30 1.19 -3.74
C SER A 188 -16.64 0.74 -5.17
N MET A 189 -16.82 -0.56 -5.36
CA MET A 189 -17.23 -1.13 -6.63
C MET A 189 -18.72 -0.88 -6.89
N THR A 190 -19.52 -0.88 -5.83
CA THR A 190 -20.95 -0.54 -5.89
C THR A 190 -21.14 0.91 -6.39
N LYS A 191 -20.37 1.88 -5.89
CA LYS A 191 -20.45 3.27 -6.35
C LYS A 191 -20.05 3.42 -7.82
N ILE A 192 -19.03 2.68 -8.27
CA ILE A 192 -18.61 2.67 -9.69
C ILE A 192 -19.75 2.16 -10.57
N MET A 193 -20.38 1.04 -10.21
CA MET A 193 -21.51 0.50 -10.97
C MET A 193 -22.70 1.47 -11.04
N TYR A 194 -23.08 2.09 -9.92
CA TYR A 194 -24.17 3.06 -9.90
C TYR A 194 -23.86 4.34 -10.69
N SER A 195 -22.61 4.80 -10.67
CA SER A 195 -22.15 5.93 -11.50
C SER A 195 -22.35 5.62 -12.99
N ILE A 196 -21.92 4.43 -13.44
CA ILE A 196 -22.11 3.95 -14.81
C ILE A 196 -23.61 3.83 -15.14
N ALA A 197 -24.42 3.27 -14.24
CA ALA A 197 -25.88 3.15 -14.42
C ALA A 197 -26.57 4.50 -14.58
N ALA A 198 -26.07 5.54 -13.89
CA ALA A 198 -26.55 6.91 -13.97
C ALA A 198 -26.10 7.66 -15.24
N GLY A 199 -25.35 6.99 -16.14
CA GLY A 199 -24.87 7.57 -17.38
C GLY A 199 -23.59 8.40 -17.23
N GLN A 200 -22.91 8.33 -16.08
CA GLN A 200 -21.57 8.90 -15.95
C GLN A 200 -20.58 7.97 -16.65
N SER A 201 -19.84 8.53 -17.62
CA SER A 201 -18.80 7.78 -18.31
C SER A 201 -17.58 7.64 -17.38
N PRO A 202 -17.03 6.43 -17.19
CA PRO A 202 -15.77 6.25 -16.49
C PRO A 202 -14.56 6.65 -17.36
N GLN A 203 -14.79 7.10 -18.59
CA GLN A 203 -13.75 7.48 -19.54
C GLN A 203 -13.29 8.93 -19.35
N PRO A 204 -12.03 9.25 -19.72
CA PRO A 204 -11.56 10.62 -19.76
C PRO A 204 -12.40 11.50 -20.71
N GLU A 205 -12.50 12.79 -20.39
CA GLU A 205 -13.21 13.75 -21.24
C GLU A 205 -12.66 13.76 -22.67
N GLY A 206 -13.56 13.81 -23.65
CA GLY A 206 -13.22 13.85 -25.08
C GLY A 206 -13.02 12.49 -25.75
N LEU A 207 -12.99 11.39 -24.99
CA LEU A 207 -13.06 10.04 -25.55
C LEU A 207 -14.53 9.64 -25.74
N HIS A 208 -14.90 9.35 -26.99
CA HIS A 208 -16.26 8.95 -27.37
C HIS A 208 -16.22 7.72 -28.28
N PRO A 209 -15.97 6.52 -27.72
CA PRO A 209 -16.12 5.29 -28.48
C PRO A 209 -17.56 5.13 -28.95
N SER A 210 -17.75 4.51 -30.10
CA SER A 210 -19.09 4.30 -30.69
C SER A 210 -20.00 3.43 -29.83
N LEU A 211 -19.42 2.59 -28.98
CA LEU A 211 -20.08 1.78 -27.95
C LEU A 211 -19.18 1.71 -26.71
N SER A 212 -19.76 1.84 -25.51
CA SER A 212 -19.06 1.56 -24.25
C SER A 212 -18.66 0.09 -24.20
N ALA A 213 -17.40 -0.23 -23.92
CA ALA A 213 -17.02 -1.64 -23.82
C ALA A 213 -17.46 -2.24 -22.50
N ILE A 214 -18.26 -3.30 -22.55
CA ILE A 214 -18.55 -4.18 -21.43
C ILE A 214 -18.51 -5.58 -22.02
N GLN A 215 -17.48 -6.34 -21.69
CA GLN A 215 -17.27 -7.70 -22.18
C GLN A 215 -17.75 -8.72 -21.15
N TRP A 216 -18.33 -9.82 -21.64
CA TRP A 216 -18.76 -10.93 -20.79
C TRP A 216 -17.84 -12.14 -20.92
N PHE A 217 -17.62 -12.85 -19.82
CA PHE A 217 -16.80 -14.06 -19.78
C PHE A 217 -17.52 -15.22 -19.08
N SER A 218 -17.10 -16.45 -19.35
CA SER A 218 -17.60 -17.63 -18.65
C SER A 218 -16.65 -18.81 -18.81
N ASN A 219 -16.55 -19.67 -17.79
CA ASN A 219 -15.87 -20.95 -17.91
C ASN A 219 -16.75 -21.97 -18.68
N ASP A 220 -18.08 -21.81 -18.69
CA ASP A 220 -18.98 -22.63 -19.50
C ASP A 220 -19.12 -22.05 -20.93
N LYS A 221 -18.41 -22.69 -21.85
CA LYS A 221 -18.42 -22.37 -23.29
C LYS A 221 -19.80 -22.51 -23.97
N LYS A 222 -20.80 -23.11 -23.30
CA LYS A 222 -22.17 -23.23 -23.83
C LYS A 222 -23.00 -21.97 -23.57
N LEU A 223 -22.62 -21.16 -22.58
CA LEU A 223 -23.33 -19.93 -22.26
C LEU A 223 -23.10 -18.88 -23.36
N LYS A 224 -24.14 -18.08 -23.61
CA LYS A 224 -24.10 -16.98 -24.57
C LYS A 224 -24.42 -15.68 -23.85
N PRO A 225 -23.72 -14.57 -24.17
CA PRO A 225 -24.01 -13.28 -23.59
C PRO A 225 -25.48 -12.90 -23.77
N LYS A 226 -26.11 -12.42 -22.69
CA LYS A 226 -27.42 -11.78 -22.77
C LYS A 226 -27.23 -10.31 -23.20
N SER A 227 -28.19 -9.75 -23.91
CA SER A 227 -28.07 -8.43 -24.53
C SER A 227 -28.20 -7.24 -23.58
N ASP A 228 -28.67 -7.44 -22.35
CA ASP A 228 -28.93 -6.34 -21.40
C ASP A 228 -27.88 -6.27 -20.29
N ILE A 229 -27.11 -5.19 -20.30
CA ILE A 229 -26.09 -4.89 -19.29
C ILE A 229 -26.71 -4.25 -18.03
N LYS A 230 -27.89 -3.60 -18.15
CA LYS A 230 -28.49 -2.84 -17.05
C LYS A 230 -28.81 -3.71 -15.84
N GLN A 231 -29.07 -5.00 -16.05
CA GLN A 231 -29.30 -5.95 -14.97
C GLN A 231 -28.07 -6.04 -14.05
N TYR A 232 -26.87 -6.14 -14.62
CA TYR A 232 -25.62 -6.25 -13.87
C TYR A 232 -25.35 -4.99 -13.07
N LEU A 233 -25.58 -3.81 -13.65
CA LEU A 233 -25.30 -2.52 -13.01
C LEU A 233 -26.18 -2.22 -11.78
N ASN A 234 -27.27 -2.96 -11.59
CA ASN A 234 -28.17 -2.82 -10.45
C ASN A 234 -27.88 -3.82 -9.32
N TRP A 235 -26.98 -4.78 -9.55
CA TRP A 235 -26.66 -5.79 -8.56
C TRP A 235 -25.72 -5.27 -7.47
N LYS A 236 -25.76 -5.93 -6.32
CA LYS A 236 -25.04 -5.52 -5.13
C LYS A 236 -23.69 -6.24 -5.05
N ILE A 237 -22.67 -5.55 -4.54
CA ILE A 237 -21.40 -6.17 -4.18
C ILE A 237 -21.30 -6.18 -2.66
N ASP A 238 -20.88 -7.32 -2.11
CA ASP A 238 -20.61 -7.43 -0.68
C ASP A 238 -19.26 -6.78 -0.35
N GLU A 239 -19.31 -5.48 -0.10
CA GLU A 239 -18.19 -4.63 0.25
C GLU A 239 -18.36 -4.02 1.64
N TYR A 240 -17.25 -3.94 2.39
CA TYR A 240 -17.20 -3.36 3.72
C TYR A 240 -16.32 -2.11 3.71
N ASN A 241 -16.83 -1.02 4.26
CA ASN A 241 -16.11 0.24 4.35
C ASN A 241 -15.41 0.36 5.71
N TRP A 242 -14.09 0.40 5.69
CA TRP A 242 -13.26 0.70 6.85
C TRP A 242 -12.84 2.16 6.84
N GLN A 243 -13.04 2.83 7.97
CA GLN A 243 -12.50 4.17 8.17
C GLN A 243 -11.06 4.05 8.65
N VAL A 244 -10.16 4.75 7.98
CA VAL A 244 -8.75 4.85 8.37
C VAL A 244 -8.47 6.32 8.68
N THR A 245 -7.91 6.59 9.85
CA THR A 245 -7.42 7.93 10.20
C THR A 245 -5.91 7.98 10.03
N ASP A 246 -5.40 9.01 9.35
CA ASP A 246 -3.97 9.24 9.17
C ASP A 246 -3.57 10.70 9.44
N THR A 247 -2.33 11.05 9.09
CA THR A 247 -1.80 12.41 9.23
C THR A 247 -2.54 13.47 8.42
N THR A 248 -3.28 13.08 7.38
CA THR A 248 -3.96 13.97 6.42
C THR A 248 -5.47 14.04 6.64
N GLY A 249 -6.06 13.04 7.32
CA GLY A 249 -7.46 13.04 7.70
C GLY A 249 -8.06 11.64 7.79
N ASN A 250 -9.36 11.55 7.49
CA ASN A 250 -10.08 10.28 7.45
C ASN A 250 -10.27 9.82 6.01
N HIS A 251 -9.96 8.55 5.78
CA HIS A 251 -10.05 7.88 4.50
C HIS A 251 -11.02 6.71 4.59
N SER A 252 -11.76 6.48 3.52
CA SER A 252 -12.57 5.26 3.38
C SER A 252 -11.78 4.25 2.56
N VAL A 253 -11.68 3.02 3.06
CA VAL A 253 -11.04 1.90 2.38
C VAL A 253 -12.03 0.76 2.28
N TRP A 254 -12.23 0.25 1.08
CA TRP A 254 -13.17 -0.83 0.84
C TRP A 254 -12.47 -2.19 0.80
N MET A 255 -13.07 -3.17 1.46
CA MET A 255 -12.71 -4.59 1.40
C MET A 255 -13.88 -5.37 0.82
N PHE A 256 -13.60 -6.37 0.00
CA PHE A 256 -14.63 -7.16 -0.68
C PHE A 256 -14.67 -8.57 -0.11
N ARG A 257 -15.87 -9.06 0.21
CA ARG A 257 -16.06 -10.42 0.75
C ARG A 257 -15.93 -11.46 -0.36
N ASN A 258 -15.75 -12.72 0.06
CA ASN A 258 -15.96 -13.98 -0.66
C ASN A 258 -15.45 -14.05 -2.11
N GLY A 259 -14.52 -14.96 -2.40
CA GLY A 259 -14.03 -15.18 -3.77
C GLY A 259 -13.14 -14.07 -4.35
N THR A 260 -13.04 -12.92 -3.69
CA THR A 260 -12.25 -11.77 -4.17
C THR A 260 -10.81 -12.14 -4.53
N LYS A 261 -10.34 -11.69 -5.69
CA LYS A 261 -8.92 -11.77 -6.12
C LYS A 261 -8.42 -10.37 -6.44
N ILE A 262 -7.22 -10.04 -5.96
CA ILE A 262 -6.54 -8.78 -6.26
C ILE A 262 -5.16 -9.13 -6.78
N LYS A 263 -4.83 -8.75 -8.02
CA LYS A 263 -3.54 -9.03 -8.63
C LYS A 263 -3.02 -7.76 -9.31
N MET A 264 -1.74 -7.53 -9.18
CA MET A 264 -1.06 -6.42 -9.83
C MET A 264 -0.49 -6.90 -11.16
N PHE A 265 -0.55 -6.05 -12.16
CA PHE A 265 -0.03 -6.33 -13.49
C PHE A 265 0.68 -5.10 -14.05
N GLU A 266 1.55 -5.34 -15.02
CA GLU A 266 2.16 -4.29 -15.80
C GLU A 266 1.27 -3.96 -17.00
N ASN A 267 0.88 -2.69 -17.15
CA ASN A 267 0.26 -2.20 -18.37
C ASN A 267 1.37 -1.82 -19.35
N GLY A 268 1.83 -2.79 -20.13
CA GLY A 268 2.94 -2.63 -21.07
C GLY A 268 2.72 -1.56 -22.15
N GLN A 269 1.47 -1.17 -22.41
CA GLN A 269 1.14 -0.11 -23.36
C GLN A 269 1.29 1.28 -22.75
N ALA A 270 0.94 1.43 -21.47
CA ALA A 270 0.91 2.73 -20.79
C ALA A 270 2.13 2.97 -19.88
N GLY A 271 2.95 1.95 -19.63
CA GLY A 271 4.22 2.08 -18.92
C GLY A 271 4.14 2.03 -17.39
N TYR A 272 2.96 1.87 -16.79
CA TYR A 272 2.75 1.80 -15.33
C TYR A 272 2.18 0.44 -14.88
N LYS A 273 2.13 0.18 -13.57
CA LYS A 273 1.40 -0.97 -13.00
C LYS A 273 -0.05 -0.62 -12.66
N HIS A 274 -0.95 -1.56 -12.87
CA HIS A 274 -2.37 -1.46 -12.51
C HIS A 274 -2.84 -2.70 -11.72
N PHE A 275 -3.98 -2.58 -11.06
CA PHE A 275 -4.53 -3.59 -10.15
C PHE A 275 -5.81 -4.19 -10.71
N GLY A 276 -5.79 -5.47 -11.07
CA GLY A 276 -6.98 -6.24 -11.37
C GLY A 276 -7.67 -6.70 -10.10
N VAL A 277 -8.96 -6.38 -9.96
CA VAL A 277 -9.81 -6.72 -8.82
C VAL A 277 -11.01 -7.51 -9.35
N LEU A 278 -11.15 -8.74 -8.87
CA LEU A 278 -12.31 -9.60 -9.09
C LEU A 278 -13.13 -9.66 -7.82
N VAL A 279 -14.45 -9.49 -7.93
CA VAL A 279 -15.41 -9.54 -6.82
C VAL A 279 -16.65 -10.33 -7.21
N ASN A 280 -17.31 -10.92 -6.21
CA ASN A 280 -18.62 -11.53 -6.39
C ASN A 280 -19.71 -10.46 -6.48
N ILE A 281 -20.74 -10.74 -7.26
CA ILE A 281 -21.93 -9.93 -7.41
C ILE A 281 -23.12 -10.74 -6.89
N ASP A 282 -23.92 -10.11 -6.05
CA ASP A 282 -25.13 -10.67 -5.47
C ASP A 282 -26.33 -10.41 -6.39
N ASP A 283 -26.86 -11.49 -6.94
CA ASP A 283 -28.05 -11.55 -7.79
C ASP A 283 -29.25 -12.18 -7.07
N ASP A 284 -29.15 -12.35 -5.73
CA ASP A 284 -30.10 -13.05 -4.88
C ASP A 284 -30.22 -14.58 -5.12
N GLU A 285 -29.36 -15.20 -5.96
CA GLU A 285 -29.47 -16.63 -6.30
C GLU A 285 -28.56 -17.55 -5.47
N ALA A 286 -27.35 -17.10 -5.07
CA ALA A 286 -26.36 -17.95 -4.41
C ALA A 286 -25.62 -17.28 -3.24
N ILE A 287 -25.67 -17.89 -2.06
CA ILE A 287 -24.94 -17.46 -0.83
C ILE A 287 -23.66 -18.29 -0.62
N GLN A 288 -23.66 -19.57 -1.03
CA GLN A 288 -22.51 -20.48 -0.94
C GLN A 288 -22.37 -21.25 -2.25
N GLY A 289 -21.48 -20.83 -3.15
CA GLY A 289 -21.25 -21.53 -4.41
C GLY A 289 -20.59 -20.68 -5.49
N SER A 290 -20.82 -21.02 -6.75
CA SER A 290 -20.48 -20.17 -7.88
C SER A 290 -21.35 -18.91 -7.85
N HIS A 291 -20.76 -17.76 -8.18
CA HIS A 291 -21.43 -16.46 -8.17
C HIS A 291 -21.30 -15.78 -9.52
N HIS A 292 -22.14 -14.79 -9.79
CA HIS A 292 -21.78 -13.82 -10.82
C HIS A 292 -20.54 -13.05 -10.36
N LEU A 293 -19.64 -12.74 -11.30
CA LEU A 293 -18.36 -12.11 -11.01
C LEU A 293 -18.22 -10.81 -11.79
N MET A 294 -17.61 -9.82 -11.15
CA MET A 294 -17.17 -8.58 -11.78
C MET A 294 -15.65 -8.49 -11.74
N VAL A 295 -15.06 -8.04 -12.84
CA VAL A 295 -13.63 -7.71 -12.91
C VAL A 295 -13.46 -6.24 -13.29
N SER A 296 -12.60 -5.54 -12.57
CA SER A 296 -12.20 -4.16 -12.90
C SER A 296 -10.71 -3.98 -12.69
N PHE A 297 -10.11 -3.07 -13.44
CA PHE A 297 -8.72 -2.69 -13.29
C PHE A 297 -8.61 -1.23 -12.82
N PHE A 298 -7.67 -0.98 -11.92
CA PHE A 298 -7.42 0.33 -11.32
C PHE A 298 -5.98 0.77 -11.53
N LYS A 299 -5.79 2.04 -11.86
CA LYS A 299 -4.48 2.70 -11.89
C LYS A 299 -4.37 3.72 -10.76
N ILE A 300 -3.14 4.11 -10.45
CA ILE A 300 -2.88 5.25 -9.57
C ILE A 300 -2.92 6.52 -10.43
N GLU A 301 -3.74 7.48 -10.03
CA GLU A 301 -3.78 8.81 -10.64
C GLU A 301 -4.12 9.82 -9.56
N ASN A 302 -3.35 10.91 -9.48
CA ASN A 302 -3.54 11.98 -8.49
C ASN A 302 -3.67 11.45 -7.05
N ASN A 303 -2.78 10.51 -6.66
CA ASN A 303 -2.78 9.86 -5.34
C ASN A 303 -4.12 9.19 -4.99
N SER A 304 -4.81 8.63 -5.99
CA SER A 304 -6.05 7.87 -5.82
C SER A 304 -6.05 6.66 -6.74
N LEU A 305 -6.75 5.59 -6.33
CA LEU A 305 -7.03 4.46 -7.21
C LEU A 305 -8.30 4.75 -8.01
N VAL A 306 -8.14 4.88 -9.32
CA VAL A 306 -9.22 5.17 -10.27
C VAL A 306 -9.32 4.06 -11.32
N PRO A 307 -10.51 3.78 -11.87
CA PRO A 307 -10.67 2.85 -12.98
C PRO A 307 -9.68 3.14 -14.11
N ASP A 308 -9.00 2.11 -14.63
CA ASP A 308 -8.00 2.26 -15.69
C ASP A 308 -8.69 2.42 -17.06
N PRO A 309 -8.63 3.61 -17.71
CA PRO A 309 -9.27 3.83 -19.01
C PRO A 309 -8.58 3.09 -20.16
N ASN A 310 -7.35 2.63 -19.98
CA ASN A 310 -6.61 1.83 -20.96
C ASN A 310 -6.92 0.33 -20.87
N TRP A 311 -7.79 -0.07 -19.93
CA TRP A 311 -8.31 -1.43 -19.82
C TRP A 311 -9.84 -1.40 -19.93
N ASN A 312 -10.38 -1.99 -21.00
CA ASN A 312 -11.83 -2.05 -21.26
C ASN A 312 -12.54 -0.67 -21.12
N TRP A 313 -11.88 0.42 -21.52
CA TRP A 313 -12.40 1.79 -21.39
C TRP A 313 -12.89 2.15 -19.98
N ALA A 314 -12.18 1.67 -18.94
CA ALA A 314 -12.51 1.82 -17.52
C ALA A 314 -13.83 1.18 -17.07
N HIS A 315 -14.53 0.46 -17.95
CA HIS A 315 -15.74 -0.27 -17.57
C HIS A 315 -15.41 -1.65 -17.01
N PRO A 316 -16.23 -2.17 -16.08
CA PRO A 316 -16.10 -3.55 -15.59
C PRO A 316 -16.45 -4.58 -16.67
N MET A 317 -15.87 -5.78 -16.52
CA MET A 317 -16.30 -7.00 -17.21
C MET A 317 -17.14 -7.87 -16.27
N PHE A 318 -18.10 -8.61 -16.83
CA PHE A 318 -19.06 -9.41 -16.06
C PHE A 318 -19.09 -10.88 -16.48
N SER A 319 -19.34 -11.80 -15.54
CA SER A 319 -19.58 -13.19 -15.92
C SER A 319 -20.96 -13.37 -16.57
N ILE A 320 -21.06 -14.26 -17.57
CA ILE A 320 -22.32 -14.59 -18.27
C ILE A 320 -23.22 -15.46 -17.37
N GLY A 321 -22.63 -16.28 -16.51
CA GLY A 321 -23.31 -17.14 -15.56
C GLY A 321 -22.62 -17.14 -14.20
N LEU A 322 -23.04 -18.06 -13.34
CA LEU A 322 -22.39 -18.32 -12.07
C LEU A 322 -21.06 -19.05 -12.32
N GLU A 323 -19.97 -18.46 -11.83
CA GLU A 323 -18.61 -18.98 -12.00
C GLU A 323 -17.97 -19.26 -10.64
N ASP A 324 -17.06 -20.23 -10.59
CA ASP A 324 -16.15 -20.35 -9.45
C ASP A 324 -15.04 -19.29 -9.57
N SER A 325 -15.04 -18.34 -8.64
CA SER A 325 -13.99 -17.33 -8.51
C SER A 325 -12.57 -17.91 -8.51
N GLN A 326 -12.35 -19.13 -8.02
CA GLN A 326 -11.04 -19.79 -8.00
C GLN A 326 -10.54 -20.17 -9.39
N GLU A 327 -11.45 -20.49 -10.31
CA GLU A 327 -11.11 -20.89 -11.68
C GLU A 327 -10.85 -19.70 -12.59
N VAL A 328 -11.34 -18.50 -12.24
CA VAL A 328 -11.13 -17.30 -13.07
C VAL A 328 -9.72 -16.76 -12.94
N GLU A 329 -9.00 -16.72 -14.06
CA GLU A 329 -7.66 -16.16 -14.16
C GLU A 329 -7.68 -14.68 -14.50
N LEU A 330 -7.29 -13.83 -13.54
CA LEU A 330 -7.21 -12.37 -13.75
C LEU A 330 -6.23 -11.99 -14.89
N SER A 331 -5.26 -12.85 -15.21
CA SER A 331 -4.35 -12.66 -16.34
C SER A 331 -5.07 -12.72 -17.69
N GLU A 332 -6.03 -13.63 -17.86
CA GLU A 332 -6.83 -13.73 -19.09
C GLU A 332 -7.74 -12.50 -19.24
N MET A 333 -8.32 -12.04 -18.12
CA MET A 333 -9.15 -10.84 -18.09
C MET A 333 -8.34 -9.57 -18.39
N GLN A 334 -7.09 -9.50 -17.90
CA GLN A 334 -6.16 -8.43 -18.25
C GLN A 334 -6.01 -8.34 -19.77
N GLU A 335 -5.64 -9.45 -20.41
CA GLU A 335 -5.42 -9.51 -21.85
C GLU A 335 -6.68 -9.14 -22.64
N ALA A 336 -7.84 -9.69 -22.27
CA ALA A 336 -9.11 -9.41 -22.92
C ALA A 336 -9.48 -7.91 -22.86
N GLY A 337 -9.34 -7.27 -21.70
CA GLY A 337 -9.63 -5.84 -21.57
C GLY A 337 -8.64 -4.93 -22.29
N LEU A 338 -7.36 -5.31 -22.39
CA LEU A 338 -6.38 -4.59 -23.23
C LEU A 338 -6.72 -4.73 -24.73
N GLN A 339 -7.21 -5.89 -25.17
CA GLN A 339 -7.64 -6.13 -26.55
C GLN A 339 -8.92 -5.39 -26.95
N ALA A 340 -9.74 -4.95 -25.99
CA ALA A 340 -10.98 -4.21 -26.25
C ALA A 340 -10.75 -2.90 -27.05
N HIS A 341 -9.54 -2.34 -26.97
CA HIS A 341 -9.14 -1.14 -27.70
C HIS A 341 -8.77 -1.42 -29.18
N VAL A 342 -8.62 -2.69 -29.57
CA VAL A 342 -8.23 -3.13 -30.93
C VAL A 342 -9.43 -3.67 -31.72
N SER A 343 -10.44 -4.23 -31.05
CA SER A 343 -11.59 -4.89 -31.69
C SER A 343 -12.70 -3.94 -32.17
N GLY A 344 -12.67 -2.66 -31.78
CA GLY A 344 -13.52 -1.63 -32.36
C GLY A 344 -12.87 -1.10 -33.63
N SER A 345 -13.58 -1.00 -34.74
CA SER A 345 -13.12 -0.48 -36.04
C SER A 345 -12.67 1.00 -36.04
N SER A 346 -12.26 1.52 -34.90
CA SER A 346 -11.77 2.86 -34.66
C SER A 346 -10.62 2.73 -33.66
N VAL A 347 -9.38 2.65 -34.15
CA VAL A 347 -8.20 2.84 -33.30
C VAL A 347 -8.24 4.29 -32.81
N PHE A 348 -8.74 4.50 -31.60
CA PHE A 348 -8.63 5.77 -30.89
C PHE A 348 -7.83 5.52 -29.62
N GLY A 349 -6.65 6.14 -29.53
CA GLY A 349 -5.81 6.14 -28.33
C GLY A 349 -4.68 5.12 -28.28
N LEU A 350 -4.48 4.32 -29.33
CA LEU A 350 -3.32 3.43 -29.46
C LEU A 350 -2.50 3.81 -30.70
N THR A 351 -1.92 5.00 -30.68
CA THR A 351 -0.80 5.34 -31.59
C THR A 351 0.44 5.56 -30.74
N GLU A 352 1.42 4.69 -30.94
CA GLU A 352 2.86 4.97 -31.08
C GLU A 352 3.38 6.40 -30.76
N PHE A 353 3.13 6.97 -29.57
CA PHE A 353 3.71 8.28 -29.19
C PHE A 353 4.67 8.20 -28.00
N GLY A 354 5.45 7.12 -27.95
CA GLY A 354 6.66 7.00 -27.11
C GLY A 354 7.96 6.78 -27.89
N LYS A 355 7.92 6.63 -29.23
CA LYS A 355 9.12 6.50 -30.07
C LYS A 355 9.07 7.48 -31.23
N MET A 356 9.53 8.69 -30.99
CA MET A 356 10.19 9.46 -32.04
C MET A 356 11.61 8.92 -32.16
N ASP A 357 11.83 7.96 -33.05
CA ASP A 357 13.14 7.81 -33.66
C ASP A 357 13.11 8.58 -34.99
N SER A 358 13.98 9.58 -35.03
CA SER A 358 14.27 10.46 -36.14
C SER A 358 14.90 9.73 -37.33
N ASP A 359 14.47 10.07 -38.54
CA ASP A 359 15.35 10.27 -39.70
C ASP A 359 15.19 11.71 -40.21
#